data_AF-A0A1F9MHB1-F1
#
_entry.id   AF-A0A1F9MHB1-F1
#
_cell.length_a   1.000
_cell.length_b   1.000
_cell.length_c   1.000
_cell.angle_alpha   90.00
_cell.angle_beta   90.00
_cell.angle_gamma   90.00
#
_symmetry.space_group_name_H-M   'P 1'
#
loop_
_entity.id
_entity.type
_entity.pdbx_description
1 polymer ?
#
loop_
_entity_poly.entity_id
_entity_poly.type
_entity_poly.pdbx_seq_one_letter_code
_entity_poly.pdbx_strand_id
1 'polypeptide(L)'
;MDYKIMARLPADMLFDFHHLSFFGITTGFGTTQGFSYALGYPAYEDGPKDNPKKRYHFQYHMAFELAFGLASEPEWGAGIRLHHRSGAYGLIAPPHTGSNFLGLFIQKSF
;
A
#
# COMPACT_ATOMS: atom_id res chain seq x y z
N MET A 1 -8.84 -29.70 -8.05
CA MET A 1 -10.01 -29.12 -7.39
C MET A 1 -9.72 -27.65 -7.21
N ASP A 2 -10.22 -26.83 -8.12
CA ASP A 2 -10.04 -25.37 -8.08
C ASP A 2 -11.07 -24.78 -7.12
N TYR A 3 -10.61 -24.24 -6.00
CA TYR A 3 -11.45 -23.43 -5.12
C TYR A 3 -11.21 -21.96 -5.45
N LYS A 4 -12.12 -21.37 -6.24
CA LYS A 4 -12.27 -19.92 -6.34
C LYS A 4 -12.94 -19.43 -5.05
N ILE A 5 -12.15 -18.96 -4.09
CA ILE A 5 -12.68 -18.16 -2.98
C ILE A 5 -12.77 -16.72 -3.49
N MET A 6 -13.98 -16.27 -3.82
CA MET A 6 -14.23 -14.86 -4.14
C MET A 6 -14.38 -14.07 -2.83
N ALA A 7 -13.29 -13.46 -2.37
CA ALA A 7 -13.37 -12.41 -1.38
C ALA A 7 -13.85 -11.12 -2.07
N ARG A 8 -15.06 -10.67 -1.74
CA ARG A 8 -15.64 -9.41 -2.21
C ARG A 8 -15.00 -8.26 -1.42
N LEU A 9 -14.09 -7.52 -2.05
CA LEU A 9 -13.51 -6.30 -1.47
C LEU A 9 -14.42 -5.08 -1.73
N PRO A 10 -14.53 -4.14 -0.76
CA PRO A 10 -15.38 -2.95 -0.88
C PRO A 10 -14.90 -2.01 -2.00
N ALA A 11 -15.88 -1.30 -2.56
CA ALA A 11 -15.78 -0.58 -3.82
C ALA A 11 -15.26 0.86 -3.65
N ASP A 12 -13.95 1.04 -3.57
CA ASP A 12 -13.31 2.38 -3.75
C ASP A 12 -11.77 2.38 -3.93
N MET A 13 -11.10 1.23 -4.01
CA MET A 13 -9.71 1.12 -4.46
C MET A 13 -9.54 -0.21 -5.19
N LEU A 14 -8.97 -0.20 -6.39
CA LEU A 14 -8.63 -1.43 -7.12
C LEU A 14 -7.50 -2.15 -6.37
N PHE A 15 -7.87 -3.05 -5.47
CA PHE A 15 -6.99 -4.08 -4.93
C PHE A 15 -7.15 -5.33 -5.81
N ASP A 16 -6.08 -5.75 -6.48
CA ASP A 16 -6.03 -7.08 -7.10
C ASP A 16 -5.08 -7.93 -6.26
N PHE A 17 -5.60 -9.01 -5.67
CA PHE A 17 -4.81 -10.00 -4.96
C PHE A 17 -4.76 -11.29 -5.79
N HIS A 18 -3.56 -11.65 -6.25
CA HIS A 18 -3.31 -12.98 -6.80
C HIS A 18 -2.82 -13.92 -5.72
N HIS A 19 -3.57 -14.99 -5.45
CA HIS A 19 -3.23 -15.96 -4.42
C HIS A 19 -2.58 -17.21 -5.01
N LEU A 20 -1.46 -17.64 -4.42
CA LEU A 20 -0.84 -18.94 -4.67
C LEU A 20 -0.76 -19.70 -3.35
N SER A 21 -1.20 -20.96 -3.34
CA SER A 21 -1.15 -21.81 -2.15
C SER A 21 -0.22 -23.00 -2.37
N PHE A 22 0.78 -23.14 -1.50
CA PHE A 22 1.69 -24.28 -1.49
C PHE A 22 2.10 -24.60 -0.05
N PHE A 23 2.19 -25.90 0.29
CA PHE A 23 2.61 -26.37 1.62
C PHE A 23 1.86 -25.75 2.82
N GLY A 24 0.58 -25.41 2.66
CA GLY A 24 -0.24 -24.82 3.74
C GLY A 24 -0.03 -23.32 3.96
N ILE A 25 0.68 -22.64 3.06
CA ILE A 25 0.84 -21.19 3.04
C ILE A 25 0.13 -20.65 1.82
N THR A 26 -0.64 -19.58 2.01
CA THR A 26 -1.25 -18.81 0.92
C THR A 26 -0.55 -17.47 0.83
N THR A 27 -0.02 -17.13 -0.34
CA THR A 27 0.64 -15.84 -0.59
C THR A 27 -0.24 -14.96 -1.46
N GLY A 28 -0.42 -13.69 -1.11
CA GLY A 28 -1.15 -12.69 -1.89
C GLY A 28 -0.25 -11.51 -2.25
N PHE A 29 -0.36 -11.00 -3.48
CA PHE A 29 0.28 -9.74 -3.89
C PHE A 29 -0.76 -8.69 -4.19
N GLY A 30 -0.62 -7.49 -3.63
CA GLY A 30 -1.55 -6.38 -3.81
C GLY A 30 -0.85 -5.12 -4.32
N THR A 31 -1.60 -4.28 -5.03
CA THR A 31 -1.18 -2.92 -5.37
C THR A 31 -2.31 -1.93 -5.11
N THR A 32 -1.97 -0.71 -4.72
CA THR A 32 -2.92 0.37 -4.50
C THR A 32 -2.41 1.64 -5.14
N GLN A 33 -3.29 2.37 -5.81
CA GLN A 33 -3.00 3.67 -6.41
C GLN A 33 -4.10 4.65 -6.05
N GLY A 34 -3.73 5.88 -5.73
CA GLY A 34 -4.71 6.91 -5.43
C GLY A 34 -4.09 8.22 -4.97
N PHE A 35 -4.89 9.01 -4.27
CA PHE A 35 -4.44 10.25 -3.68
C PHE A 35 -4.55 10.20 -2.16
N SER A 36 -3.68 10.94 -1.49
CA SER A 36 -3.59 11.01 -0.04
C SER A 36 -3.55 12.47 0.41
N TYR A 37 -4.12 12.75 1.57
CA TYR A 37 -4.09 14.07 2.20
C TYR A 37 -3.67 13.94 3.66
N ALA A 38 -2.54 14.54 4.03
CA ALA A 38 -2.09 14.59 5.42
C ALA A 38 -2.92 15.63 6.20
N LEU A 39 -3.62 15.20 7.26
CA LEU A 39 -4.40 16.11 8.11
C LEU A 39 -3.52 16.93 9.06
N GLY A 40 -2.31 16.45 9.36
CA GLY A 40 -1.30 17.15 10.17
C GLY A 40 -0.05 17.46 9.38
N TYR A 41 0.97 17.99 10.07
CA TYR A 41 2.27 18.27 9.46
C TYR A 41 2.95 16.95 9.05
N PRO A 42 3.26 16.73 7.76
CA PRO A 42 3.85 15.47 7.31
C PRO A 42 5.37 15.50 7.53
N ALA A 43 5.78 15.19 8.77
CA ALA A 43 7.16 15.35 9.21
C ALA A 43 8.18 14.50 8.43
N TYR A 44 7.74 13.38 7.88
CA TYR A 44 8.57 12.36 7.24
C TYR A 44 8.61 12.46 5.71
N GLU A 45 8.01 13.50 5.13
CA GLU A 45 8.11 13.77 3.69
C GLU A 45 9.27 14.71 3.39
N ASP A 46 9.94 14.47 2.26
CA ASP A 46 10.94 15.35 1.71
C ASP A 46 10.30 16.57 1.04
N GLY A 47 10.93 17.72 1.24
CA GLY A 47 10.64 18.94 0.51
C GLY A 47 11.40 19.00 -0.82
N PRO A 48 11.03 19.93 -1.71
CA PRO A 48 11.71 20.12 -2.99
C PRO A 48 13.13 20.65 -2.78
N LYS A 49 13.99 20.49 -3.80
CA LYS A 49 15.42 20.84 -3.73
C LYS A 49 15.68 22.30 -3.35
N ASP A 50 14.86 23.22 -3.82
CA ASP A 50 14.94 24.66 -3.57
C ASP A 50 14.40 25.05 -2.18
N ASN A 51 13.53 24.22 -1.59
CA ASN A 51 13.02 24.42 -0.24
C ASN A 51 12.82 23.07 0.50
N PRO A 52 13.90 22.45 1.01
CA PRO A 52 13.86 21.12 1.60
C PRO A 52 13.01 21.01 2.88
N LYS A 53 12.62 22.13 3.48
CA LYS A 53 11.76 22.20 4.67
C LYS A 53 10.28 22.31 4.34
N LYS A 54 9.92 22.64 3.09
CA LYS A 54 8.51 22.73 2.69
C LYS A 54 7.89 21.33 2.67
N ARG A 55 6.61 21.26 3.02
CA ARG A 55 5.83 20.04 3.14
C ARG A 55 4.52 20.16 2.37
N TYR A 56 4.05 19.05 1.81
CA TYR A 56 2.87 19.03 0.94
C TYR A 56 1.85 18.05 1.49
N HIS A 57 0.67 18.55 1.83
CA HIS A 57 -0.36 17.71 2.45
C HIS A 57 -0.99 16.75 1.43
N PHE A 58 -1.29 17.24 0.23
CA PHE A 58 -1.89 16.45 -0.84
C PHE A 58 -0.81 15.85 -1.75
N GLN A 59 -0.82 14.52 -1.92
CA GLN A 59 0.16 13.81 -2.74
C GLN A 59 -0.46 12.56 -3.38
N TYR A 60 0.11 12.14 -4.49
CA TYR A 60 -0.16 10.83 -5.08
C TYR A 60 0.35 9.74 -4.15
N HIS A 61 -0.40 8.65 -4.03
CA HIS A 61 -0.14 7.52 -3.16
C HIS A 61 -0.09 6.23 -4.00
N MET A 62 0.96 5.45 -3.76
CA MET A 62 1.18 4.15 -4.35
C MET A 62 1.56 3.16 -3.24
N ALA A 63 0.98 1.97 -3.26
CA ALA A 63 1.40 0.88 -2.38
C ALA A 63 1.57 -0.44 -3.14
N PHE A 64 2.51 -1.25 -2.65
CA PHE A 64 2.74 -2.63 -3.05
C PHE A 64 2.77 -3.50 -1.81
N GLU A 65 2.08 -4.62 -1.87
CA GLU A 65 1.84 -5.48 -0.71
C GLU A 65 2.18 -6.91 -1.04
N LEU A 66 2.82 -7.57 -0.08
CA LEU A 66 3.00 -9.02 -0.09
C LEU A 66 2.47 -9.55 1.24
N ALA A 67 1.55 -10.48 1.15
CA ALA A 67 0.75 -10.96 2.26
C ALA A 67 0.82 -12.49 2.33
N PHE A 68 0.79 -13.03 3.54
CA PHE A 68 0.93 -14.45 3.84
C PHE A 68 -0.16 -14.88 4.81
N GLY A 69 -0.87 -15.95 4.48
CA GLY A 69 -1.84 -16.62 5.32
C GLY A 69 -1.43 -18.08 5.56
N LEU A 70 -1.92 -18.65 6.67
CA LEU A 70 -1.73 -20.05 7.00
C LEU A 70 -3.04 -20.81 6.79
N ALA A 71 -2.98 -22.01 6.22
CA ALA A 71 -4.17 -22.83 5.99
C ALA A 71 -4.92 -23.21 7.28
N SER A 72 -4.21 -23.27 8.42
CA SER A 72 -4.80 -23.50 9.74
C SER A 72 -5.56 -22.28 10.28
N GLU A 73 -5.28 -21.08 9.77
CA GLU A 73 -5.86 -19.81 10.21
C GLU A 73 -6.33 -19.01 8.98
N PRO A 74 -7.31 -19.53 8.22
CA PRO A 74 -7.67 -19.00 6.90
C PRO A 74 -8.23 -17.57 6.94
N GLU A 75 -8.64 -17.09 8.12
CA GLU A 75 -9.15 -15.73 8.28
C GLU A 75 -8.05 -14.69 8.54
N TRP A 76 -6.81 -15.11 8.81
CA TRP A 76 -5.74 -14.21 9.21
C TRP A 76 -4.58 -14.24 8.23
N GLY A 77 -4.10 -13.03 7.91
CA GLY A 77 -2.89 -12.84 7.14
C GLY A 77 -2.00 -11.78 7.76
N ALA A 78 -0.71 -11.89 7.49
CA ALA A 78 0.27 -10.86 7.82
C ALA A 78 1.14 -10.58 6.61
N GLY A 79 1.70 -9.38 6.52
CA GLY A 79 2.42 -8.99 5.33
C GLY A 79 3.31 -7.77 5.49
N ILE A 80 3.96 -7.45 4.38
CA ILE A 80 4.77 -6.26 4.19
C ILE A 80 4.08 -5.34 3.19
N ARG A 81 4.15 -4.03 3.43
CA ARG A 81 3.67 -2.99 2.53
C ARG A 81 4.79 -2.00 2.25
N LEU A 82 5.14 -1.84 0.98
CA LEU A 82 5.91 -0.70 0.51
C LEU A 82 4.93 0.41 0.11
N HIS A 83 5.04 1.56 0.74
CA HIS A 83 4.18 2.72 0.51
C HIS A 83 5.03 3.88 0.01
N HIS A 84 4.67 4.43 -1.13
CA HIS A 84 5.27 5.59 -1.75
C HIS A 84 4.26 6.75 -1.81
N ARG A 85 4.70 7.95 -1.46
CA ARG A 85 3.96 9.20 -1.75
C ARG A 85 4.85 10.15 -2.52
N SER A 86 4.29 10.89 -3.46
CA SER A 86 5.04 11.90 -4.22
C SER A 86 4.18 12.99 -4.83
N GLY A 87 4.86 14.04 -5.29
CA GLY A 87 4.27 15.09 -6.12
C GLY A 87 3.94 14.68 -7.57
N ALA A 88 4.06 13.39 -7.93
CA ALA A 88 3.82 12.89 -9.28
C ALA A 88 4.59 13.68 -10.36
N TYR A 89 5.92 13.77 -10.20
CA TYR A 89 6.84 14.45 -11.12
C TYR A 89 6.53 15.94 -11.38
N GLY A 90 5.91 16.64 -10.42
CA GLY A 90 5.56 18.05 -10.58
C GLY A 90 4.08 18.32 -10.80
N LEU A 91 3.26 17.27 -11.02
CA LEU A 91 1.83 17.44 -11.27
C LEU A 91 1.06 17.95 -10.05
N ILE A 92 1.41 17.46 -8.85
CA ILE A 92 0.72 17.78 -7.59
C ILE A 92 1.60 18.62 -6.67
N ALA A 93 2.86 18.25 -6.57
CA ALA A 93 3.89 18.94 -5.81
C ALA A 93 5.20 18.91 -6.61
N PRO A 94 6.16 19.82 -6.35
CA PRO A 94 7.36 19.89 -7.15
C PRO A 94 8.17 18.58 -7.12
N PRO A 95 9.04 18.36 -8.13
CA PRO A 95 9.89 17.18 -8.18
C PRO A 95 10.71 16.99 -6.90
N HIS A 96 11.05 15.73 -6.59
CA HIS A 96 11.79 15.33 -5.40
C HIS A 96 11.05 15.55 -4.07
N THR A 97 9.72 15.79 -4.11
CA THR A 97 8.86 15.73 -2.93
C THR A 97 8.25 14.35 -2.77
N GLY A 98 8.16 13.87 -1.53
CA GLY A 98 7.55 12.58 -1.24
C GLY A 98 8.17 11.83 -0.09
N SER A 99 7.87 10.55 0.00
CA SER A 99 8.39 9.64 1.03
C SER A 99 8.23 8.19 0.60
N ASN A 100 9.03 7.30 1.18
CA ASN A 100 8.85 5.86 1.08
C ASN A 100 8.81 5.25 2.49
N PHE A 101 7.85 4.37 2.74
CA PHE A 101 7.73 3.64 3.99
C PHE A 101 7.63 2.15 3.71
N LEU A 102 8.33 1.36 4.53
CA LEU A 102 8.13 -0.08 4.63
C LEU A 102 7.35 -0.34 5.93
N GLY A 103 6.20 -0.98 5.81
CA GLY A 103 5.33 -1.31 6.93
C GLY A 103 5.09 -2.81 7.03
N LEU A 104 4.73 -3.23 8.24
CA LEU A 104 4.14 -4.54 8.51
C LEU A 104 2.64 -4.35 8.72
N PHE A 105 1.84 -5.33 8.31
CA PHE A 105 0.41 -5.33 8.59
C PHE A 105 -0.09 -6.72 8.97
N ILE A 106 -1.22 -6.73 9.67
CA ILE A 106 -2.03 -7.91 9.95
C ILE A 106 -3.43 -7.58 9.44
N GLN A 107 -4.06 -8.52 8.74
CA GLN A 107 -5.42 -8.36 8.26
C GLN A 107 -6.28 -9.57 8.64
N LYS A 108 -7.56 -9.26 8.86
CA LYS A 108 -8.62 -10.24 8.99
C LYS A 108 -9.36 -10.32 7.65
N SER A 109 -9.79 -11.52 7.26
CA SER A 109 -10.35 -11.86 5.94
C SER A 109 -9.29 -11.92 4.84
N PHE A 110 -8.33 -12.82 5.02
CA PHE A 110 -7.28 -13.11 4.04
C PHE A 110 -7.76 -13.91 2.82
#